data_AF-A0A2N7DA02-F1
#
_entry.id   AF-A0A2N7DA02-F1
#
_cell.length_a   1.000
_cell.length_b   1.000
_cell.length_c   1.000
_cell.angle_alpha   90.00
_cell.angle_beta   90.00
_cell.angle_gamma   90.00
#
_symmetry.space_group_name_H-M   'P 1'
#
loop_
_entity.id
_entity.type
_entity.pdbx_description
1 polymer ?
#
loop_
_entity_poly.entity_id
_entity_poly.type
_entity_poly.pdbx_seq_one_letter_code
_entity_poly.pdbx_strand_id
1 'polypeptide(L)'
;MKLKKLSSLICVALAAGSLAGCNFYDEPHIPDDGSETPPVELPPVGEIISVETGDELKEAIEAAKAGDVIGLVVGGDFASMGTIVLEKPLTITSVSAEGEVVSGSDPVAKITGASCFYIPSSAEETLRGGNAVTLANLAFEKMVVDACSSDGNDSQNAIINVGKVGKDKTPVKLSNITIDGTGISEPTGESDAWIYSRGLVNVSDSTFINKSEDAKSIMYLNCDSSASRGGSNSDPYGSKFDNNTFGMATANTSAMTKVATIGRPSEVGNSNKNCLTTFTDNTFVNFAELMSETDDASTALYDVFGDTTESGNILENDGETPPPVGNDPLTTVEEVNAAIEAATVGATVTLAATGVFDSGVITLDKQITLTGEDGATISGSTCIDVVKGAEGATISDLNFTNDAIVMCGSTDDKKEAVINIQKVGQDNMPVILTNLSFDASNITSQEQIDNKGNWIRSYGYFELTSSTFTHLSSDLQNDAIRLTCNSSAGKLGTVIENNAFTMEGSHSKETSAVKIGDSNGGQIKADQDQCNTSVISNTFTNFAHEITSDLSDSSAGRDAAIFALSEDESNNVFSPVNAFN
;
A
#
# COMPACT_ATOMS: atom_id res chain seq x y z
N MET A 1 58.32 -1.44 -16.88
CA MET A 1 59.49 -0.95 -17.63
C MET A 1 59.04 -0.60 -19.05
N LYS A 2 59.53 0.53 -19.58
CA LYS A 2 59.06 1.28 -20.77
C LYS A 2 59.15 0.51 -22.11
N LEU A 3 58.28 0.87 -23.08
CA LEU A 3 58.55 1.28 -24.50
C LEU A 3 57.25 1.12 -25.34
N LYS A 4 56.50 2.15 -25.75
CA LYS A 4 56.65 3.18 -26.83
C LYS A 4 56.80 2.64 -28.27
N LYS A 5 55.79 2.98 -29.12
CA LYS A 5 55.79 3.49 -30.54
C LYS A 5 54.40 3.14 -31.14
N LEU A 6 53.47 4.02 -31.56
CA LEU A 6 53.42 5.26 -32.35
C LEU A 6 53.77 5.09 -33.84
N SER A 7 52.77 5.37 -34.71
CA SER A 7 52.72 5.78 -36.15
C SER A 7 51.52 5.08 -36.83
N SER A 8 50.60 5.65 -37.62
CA SER A 8 50.45 6.90 -38.40
C SER A 8 48.95 7.04 -38.81
N LEU A 9 48.27 8.18 -38.61
CA LEU A 9 48.07 9.32 -39.54
C LEU A 9 47.23 9.03 -40.81
N ILE A 10 46.00 9.58 -40.90
CA ILE A 10 45.47 10.38 -42.03
C ILE A 10 44.47 11.41 -41.47
N CYS A 11 44.61 12.67 -41.90
CA CYS A 11 43.86 13.86 -41.48
C CYS A 11 42.78 14.28 -42.50
N VAL A 12 41.66 14.77 -41.96
CA VAL A 12 40.92 16.02 -42.24
C VAL A 12 40.48 16.36 -43.68
N ALA A 13 39.16 16.59 -43.85
CA ALA A 13 38.64 17.80 -44.50
C ALA A 13 37.14 18.02 -44.18
N LEU A 14 36.85 19.07 -43.40
CA LEU A 14 35.56 19.76 -43.29
C LEU A 14 35.79 21.13 -43.93
N ALA A 15 34.99 21.51 -44.93
CA ALA A 15 34.88 22.89 -45.38
C ALA A 15 33.48 23.14 -45.98
N ALA A 16 32.81 24.13 -45.39
CA ALA A 16 31.51 24.64 -45.79
C ALA A 16 31.61 25.65 -46.96
N GLY A 17 30.52 25.81 -47.71
CA GLY A 17 30.06 27.14 -48.13
C GLY A 17 29.93 27.46 -49.64
N SER A 18 28.68 27.56 -50.07
CA SER A 18 28.09 28.46 -51.09
C SER A 18 28.19 28.13 -52.58
N LEU A 19 27.02 28.06 -53.23
CA LEU A 19 26.64 28.88 -54.39
C LEU A 19 25.12 28.80 -54.65
N ALA A 20 24.51 29.97 -54.83
CA ALA A 20 23.10 30.20 -55.12
C ALA A 20 22.87 30.61 -56.59
N GLY A 21 21.64 30.42 -57.08
CA GLY A 21 21.05 31.04 -58.30
C GLY A 21 20.92 30.09 -59.50
N CYS A 22 19.81 29.99 -60.27
CA CYS A 22 18.62 30.84 -60.43
C CYS A 22 17.43 30.05 -61.03
N ASN A 23 16.22 30.58 -60.76
CA ASN A 23 14.90 30.30 -61.33
C ASN A 23 14.81 30.37 -62.87
N PHE A 24 14.02 29.47 -63.47
CA PHE A 24 13.16 29.73 -64.64
C PHE A 24 12.10 28.62 -64.76
N TYR A 25 10.83 28.90 -64.45
CA TYR A 25 9.69 28.90 -65.38
C TYR A 25 8.34 28.98 -64.63
N ASP A 26 7.52 29.95 -65.04
CA ASP A 26 6.13 30.16 -64.66
C ASP A 26 5.18 29.08 -65.23
N GLU A 27 4.07 28.88 -64.51
CA GLU A 27 2.96 27.96 -64.74
C GLU A 27 2.23 28.11 -66.09
N PRO A 28 1.46 27.07 -66.48
CA PRO A 28 0.07 27.39 -66.83
C PRO A 28 -0.96 26.37 -66.33
N HIS A 29 -2.05 26.94 -65.79
CA HIS A 29 -3.45 26.58 -66.05
C HIS A 29 -3.98 25.18 -65.67
N ILE A 30 -5.02 25.20 -64.82
CA ILE A 30 -5.86 24.08 -64.43
C ILE A 30 -6.75 23.63 -65.62
N PRO A 31 -6.80 22.33 -65.95
CA PRO A 31 -8.00 21.69 -66.45
C PRO A 31 -8.68 20.91 -65.31
N ASP A 32 -9.97 21.18 -65.14
CA ASP A 32 -10.92 20.37 -64.37
C ASP A 32 -11.19 19.07 -65.14
N ASP A 33 -10.79 17.91 -64.58
CA ASP A 33 -10.86 16.58 -65.18
C ASP A 33 -10.85 15.49 -64.08
N GLY A 34 -12.01 15.22 -63.49
CA GLY A 34 -12.76 14.00 -63.81
C GLY A 34 -12.17 12.59 -63.65
N SER A 35 -10.96 12.34 -63.12
CA SER A 35 -10.47 10.96 -62.96
C SER A 35 -10.21 10.54 -61.51
N GLU A 36 -11.10 9.69 -60.99
CA GLU A 36 -10.91 8.88 -59.79
C GLU A 36 -9.56 8.13 -59.87
N THR A 37 -8.64 8.41 -58.94
CA THR A 37 -7.56 7.46 -58.64
C THR A 37 -8.21 6.17 -58.13
N PRO A 38 -7.91 4.99 -58.73
CA PRO A 38 -8.47 3.75 -58.23
C PRO A 38 -8.02 3.57 -56.77
N PRO A 39 -8.91 3.12 -55.87
CA PRO A 39 -8.52 2.87 -54.50
C PRO A 39 -7.37 1.86 -54.52
N VAL A 40 -6.35 2.14 -53.72
CA VAL A 40 -5.34 1.14 -53.36
C VAL A 40 -6.10 0.00 -52.73
N GLU A 41 -6.26 -1.10 -53.47
CA GLU A 41 -6.85 -2.33 -52.95
C GLU A 41 -5.92 -2.81 -51.83
N LEU A 42 -6.37 -2.61 -50.58
CA LEU A 42 -5.75 -3.23 -49.42
C LEU A 42 -5.69 -4.74 -49.69
N PRO A 43 -4.59 -5.43 -49.35
CA PRO A 43 -4.57 -6.89 -49.45
C PRO A 43 -5.77 -7.45 -48.68
N PRO A 44 -6.49 -8.46 -49.22
CA PRO A 44 -7.68 -8.97 -48.59
C PRO A 44 -7.32 -9.42 -47.18
N VAL A 45 -7.93 -8.79 -46.18
CA VAL A 45 -8.00 -9.35 -44.83
C VAL A 45 -8.55 -10.76 -45.02
N GLY A 46 -7.86 -11.78 -44.48
CA GLY A 46 -8.37 -13.15 -44.54
C GLY A 46 -9.83 -13.18 -44.09
N GLU A 47 -10.63 -14.06 -44.71
CA GLU A 47 -12.04 -14.22 -44.36
C GLU A 47 -12.17 -14.41 -42.83
N ILE A 48 -12.86 -13.49 -42.17
CA ILE A 48 -13.06 -13.55 -40.72
C ILE A 48 -14.04 -14.68 -40.44
N ILE A 49 -13.61 -15.65 -39.64
CA ILE A 49 -14.45 -16.76 -39.23
C ILE A 49 -15.36 -16.25 -38.10
N SER A 50 -16.61 -15.95 -38.42
CA SER A 50 -17.57 -15.46 -37.44
C SER A 50 -18.23 -16.63 -36.69
N VAL A 51 -18.32 -16.54 -35.36
CA VAL A 51 -18.91 -17.55 -34.48
C VAL A 51 -19.89 -16.90 -33.51
N GLU A 52 -20.96 -17.61 -33.14
CA GLU A 52 -22.01 -17.14 -32.25
C GLU A 52 -22.03 -17.89 -30.91
N THR A 53 -21.32 -19.03 -30.80
CA THR A 53 -21.30 -19.85 -29.57
C THR A 53 -19.89 -20.29 -29.16
N GLY A 54 -19.74 -20.68 -27.89
CA GLY A 54 -18.49 -21.21 -27.38
C GLY A 54 -18.02 -22.52 -28.01
N ASP A 55 -18.93 -23.38 -28.49
CA ASP A 55 -18.56 -24.61 -29.18
C ASP A 55 -18.05 -24.32 -30.60
N GLU A 56 -18.71 -23.41 -31.32
CA GLU A 56 -18.23 -22.92 -32.62
C GLU A 56 -16.85 -22.26 -32.52
N LEU A 57 -16.59 -21.51 -31.43
CA LEU A 57 -15.27 -20.94 -31.18
C LEU A 57 -14.18 -22.01 -31.07
N LYS A 58 -14.44 -23.09 -30.34
CA LYS A 58 -13.47 -24.20 -30.19
C LYS A 58 -13.21 -24.90 -31.52
N GLU A 59 -14.26 -25.18 -32.28
CA GLU A 59 -14.14 -25.78 -33.62
C GLU A 59 -13.35 -24.86 -34.58
N ALA A 60 -13.61 -23.55 -34.53
CA ALA A 60 -12.90 -22.56 -35.32
C ALA A 60 -11.41 -22.50 -34.96
N ILE A 61 -11.05 -22.55 -33.66
CA ILE A 61 -9.64 -22.58 -33.21
C ILE A 61 -8.93 -23.85 -33.69
N GLU A 62 -9.60 -25.00 -33.63
CA GLU A 62 -9.05 -26.27 -34.11
C GLU A 62 -8.78 -26.22 -35.63
N ALA A 63 -9.71 -25.64 -36.40
CA ALA A 63 -9.59 -25.50 -37.85
C ALA A 63 -8.65 -24.37 -38.30
N ALA A 64 -8.41 -23.36 -37.45
CA ALA A 64 -7.65 -22.17 -37.79
C ALA A 64 -6.19 -22.48 -38.16
N LYS A 65 -5.67 -21.67 -39.09
CA LYS A 65 -4.26 -21.61 -39.48
C LYS A 65 -3.59 -20.42 -38.79
N ALA A 66 -2.25 -20.44 -38.84
CA ALA A 66 -1.45 -19.33 -38.36
C ALA A 66 -1.80 -18.03 -39.11
N GLY A 67 -2.18 -16.99 -38.36
CA GLY A 67 -2.59 -15.68 -38.85
C GLY A 67 -4.10 -15.49 -38.99
N ASP A 68 -4.92 -16.53 -38.79
CA ASP A 68 -6.37 -16.43 -38.95
C ASP A 68 -7.00 -15.52 -37.87
N VAL A 69 -8.13 -14.92 -38.24
CA VAL A 69 -8.96 -14.05 -37.38
C VAL A 69 -10.30 -14.73 -37.14
N ILE A 70 -10.64 -14.92 -35.87
CA ILE A 70 -11.92 -15.47 -35.43
C ILE A 70 -12.71 -14.33 -34.77
N GLY A 71 -13.89 -14.06 -35.31
CA GLY A 71 -14.80 -13.02 -34.86
C GLY A 71 -15.92 -13.59 -33.98
N LEU A 72 -16.03 -13.13 -32.75
CA LEU A 72 -17.15 -13.41 -31.86
C LEU A 72 -18.26 -12.42 -32.16
N VAL A 73 -19.41 -12.92 -32.63
CA VAL A 73 -20.54 -12.06 -32.98
C VAL A 73 -21.10 -11.38 -31.72
N VAL A 74 -21.26 -10.06 -31.79
CA VAL A 74 -21.85 -9.27 -30.69
C VAL A 74 -23.28 -9.78 -30.40
N GLY A 75 -23.53 -10.14 -29.14
CA GLY A 75 -24.79 -10.75 -28.71
C GLY A 75 -24.83 -12.28 -28.80
N GLY A 76 -23.75 -12.94 -29.24
CA GLY A 76 -23.58 -14.39 -29.17
C GLY A 76 -23.53 -14.95 -27.75
N ASP A 77 -23.65 -16.27 -27.62
CA ASP A 77 -23.64 -17.01 -26.35
C ASP A 77 -22.25 -17.56 -26.03
N PHE A 78 -21.48 -16.78 -25.27
CA PHE A 78 -20.13 -17.14 -24.80
C PHE A 78 -20.08 -17.32 -23.28
N ALA A 79 -21.12 -17.93 -22.70
CA ALA A 79 -21.18 -18.25 -21.29
C ALA A 79 -20.58 -19.63 -20.96
N SER A 80 -19.80 -19.71 -19.88
CA SER A 80 -19.27 -20.95 -19.29
C SER A 80 -18.67 -21.94 -20.29
N MET A 81 -17.81 -21.43 -21.18
CA MET A 81 -17.18 -22.22 -22.24
C MET A 81 -16.11 -23.19 -21.72
N GLY A 82 -15.71 -23.09 -20.46
CA GLY A 82 -14.55 -23.78 -19.91
C GLY A 82 -13.23 -23.20 -20.44
N THR A 83 -12.19 -24.02 -20.48
CA THR A 83 -10.86 -23.61 -20.96
C THR A 83 -10.80 -23.57 -22.49
N ILE A 84 -10.48 -22.41 -23.04
CA ILE A 84 -10.18 -22.18 -24.46
C ILE A 84 -8.65 -22.20 -24.65
N VAL A 85 -8.14 -23.20 -25.36
CA VAL A 85 -6.69 -23.41 -25.52
C VAL A 85 -6.19 -22.81 -26.83
N LEU A 86 -5.18 -21.95 -26.79
CA LEU A 86 -4.64 -21.23 -27.94
C LEU A 86 -3.17 -21.59 -28.18
N GLU A 87 -2.92 -22.54 -29.09
CA GLU A 87 -1.56 -23.00 -29.42
C GLU A 87 -0.99 -22.43 -30.73
N LYS A 88 -1.84 -21.74 -31.51
CA LYS A 88 -1.51 -21.20 -32.83
C LYS A 88 -1.53 -19.67 -32.79
N PRO A 89 -0.74 -18.97 -33.62
CA PRO A 89 -0.79 -17.53 -33.70
C PRO A 89 -2.08 -17.14 -34.43
N LEU A 90 -3.08 -16.68 -33.69
CA LEU A 90 -4.38 -16.29 -34.21
C LEU A 90 -4.89 -15.03 -33.50
N THR A 91 -5.87 -14.37 -34.09
CA THR A 91 -6.55 -13.23 -33.47
C THR A 91 -7.98 -13.62 -33.13
N ILE A 92 -8.39 -13.38 -31.88
CA ILE A 92 -9.79 -13.47 -31.45
C ILE A 92 -10.28 -12.06 -31.19
N THR A 93 -11.39 -11.68 -31.83
CA THR A 93 -11.96 -10.34 -31.68
C THR A 93 -13.48 -10.33 -31.77
N SER A 94 -14.11 -9.17 -31.52
CA SER A 94 -15.55 -9.00 -31.72
C SER A 94 -15.89 -8.59 -33.14
N VAL A 95 -17.01 -9.10 -33.65
CA VAL A 95 -17.58 -8.70 -34.95
C VAL A 95 -19.06 -8.36 -34.85
N SER A 96 -19.54 -7.49 -35.73
CA SER A 96 -20.98 -7.25 -35.89
C SER A 96 -21.68 -8.50 -36.45
N ALA A 97 -23.01 -8.46 -36.54
CA ALA A 97 -23.78 -9.53 -37.18
C ALA A 97 -23.43 -9.73 -38.67
N GLU A 98 -22.84 -8.72 -39.30
CA GLU A 98 -22.37 -8.72 -40.68
C GLU A 98 -20.91 -9.20 -40.84
N GLY A 99 -20.23 -9.50 -39.72
CA GLY A 99 -18.84 -9.98 -39.73
C GLY A 99 -17.78 -8.88 -39.77
N GLU A 100 -18.15 -7.62 -39.54
CA GLU A 100 -17.20 -6.50 -39.49
C GLU A 100 -16.57 -6.37 -38.09
N VAL A 101 -15.26 -6.14 -37.99
CA VAL A 101 -14.56 -5.99 -36.71
C VAL A 101 -15.09 -4.77 -35.95
N VAL A 102 -15.50 -4.99 -34.70
CA VAL A 102 -15.95 -3.93 -33.80
C VAL A 102 -14.74 -3.40 -33.02
N SER A 103 -14.61 -2.07 -32.90
CA SER A 103 -13.52 -1.43 -32.14
C SER A 103 -14.00 -0.15 -31.46
N GLY A 104 -13.33 0.26 -30.38
CA GLY A 104 -13.65 1.48 -29.64
C GLY A 104 -14.84 1.33 -28.68
N SER A 105 -15.72 2.33 -28.64
CA SER A 105 -16.86 2.42 -27.69
C SER A 105 -18.08 1.57 -28.07
N ASP A 106 -18.00 0.85 -29.17
CA ASP A 106 -19.10 0.02 -29.66
C ASP A 106 -19.26 -1.26 -28.81
N PRO A 107 -20.47 -1.82 -28.69
CA PRO A 107 -20.69 -3.03 -27.91
C PRO A 107 -19.85 -4.19 -28.44
N VAL A 108 -19.04 -4.80 -27.58
CA VAL A 108 -18.22 -5.97 -27.89
C VAL A 108 -18.89 -7.28 -27.44
N ALA A 109 -18.41 -8.41 -27.94
CA ALA A 109 -18.81 -9.73 -27.47
C ALA A 109 -18.46 -9.91 -25.99
N LYS A 110 -19.43 -10.46 -25.25
CA LYS A 110 -19.36 -10.65 -23.79
C LYS A 110 -19.12 -12.11 -23.46
N ILE A 111 -18.04 -12.38 -22.75
CA ILE A 111 -17.70 -13.68 -22.19
C ILE A 111 -18.10 -13.67 -20.71
N THR A 112 -18.80 -14.72 -20.27
CA THR A 112 -19.32 -14.79 -18.89
C THR A 112 -19.17 -16.17 -18.27
N GLY A 113 -19.35 -16.29 -16.95
CA GLY A 113 -19.36 -17.56 -16.23
C GLY A 113 -17.99 -18.24 -16.16
N ALA A 114 -17.98 -19.58 -16.07
CA ALA A 114 -16.76 -20.38 -15.95
C ALA A 114 -16.07 -20.56 -17.33
N SER A 115 -15.36 -19.52 -17.77
CA SER A 115 -14.60 -19.51 -19.03
C SER A 115 -13.22 -18.93 -18.80
N CYS A 116 -12.20 -19.43 -19.50
CA CYS A 116 -10.85 -18.85 -19.47
C CYS A 116 -10.10 -19.11 -20.79
N PHE A 117 -9.07 -18.30 -21.06
CA PHE A 117 -8.16 -18.48 -22.18
C PHE A 117 -6.79 -18.93 -21.70
N TYR A 118 -6.32 -20.06 -22.22
CA TYR A 118 -5.04 -20.66 -21.86
C TYR A 118 -4.11 -20.72 -23.07
N ILE A 119 -2.93 -20.11 -22.93
CA ILE A 119 -1.85 -20.18 -23.90
C ILE A 119 -0.76 -21.08 -23.29
N PRO A 120 -0.67 -22.36 -23.67
CA PRO A 120 0.19 -23.31 -22.98
C PRO A 120 1.67 -23.10 -23.27
N SER A 121 2.53 -23.50 -22.34
CA SER A 121 3.99 -23.50 -22.54
C SER A 121 4.43 -24.38 -23.73
N SER A 122 3.64 -25.39 -24.11
CA SER A 122 3.88 -26.22 -25.31
C SER A 122 3.86 -25.41 -26.61
N ALA A 123 3.22 -24.25 -26.61
CA ALA A 123 3.11 -23.38 -27.78
C ALA A 123 4.34 -22.47 -28.02
N GLU A 124 5.35 -22.49 -27.14
CA GLU A 124 6.52 -21.60 -27.19
C GLU A 124 7.19 -21.53 -28.57
N GLU A 125 7.44 -22.69 -29.19
CA GLU A 125 8.09 -22.75 -30.51
C GLU A 125 7.16 -22.39 -31.67
N THR A 126 5.84 -22.50 -31.49
CA THR A 126 4.84 -22.09 -32.49
C THR A 126 4.59 -20.58 -32.47
N LEU A 127 4.74 -19.95 -31.30
CA LEU A 127 4.42 -18.54 -31.05
C LEU A 127 5.64 -17.60 -30.99
N ARG A 128 6.73 -17.95 -31.70
CA ARG A 128 7.96 -17.15 -31.75
C ARG A 128 8.14 -16.46 -33.10
N GLY A 129 8.99 -15.43 -33.13
CA GLY A 129 9.42 -14.78 -34.36
C GLY A 129 8.36 -13.85 -35.01
N GLY A 130 7.55 -13.18 -34.20
CA GLY A 130 6.50 -12.25 -34.64
C GLY A 130 5.10 -12.85 -34.75
N ASN A 131 4.98 -14.17 -34.57
CA ASN A 131 3.72 -14.90 -34.58
C ASN A 131 3.14 -14.96 -33.16
N ALA A 132 2.19 -14.09 -32.83
CA ALA A 132 1.58 -14.04 -31.50
C ALA A 132 0.10 -14.42 -31.52
N VAL A 133 -0.39 -14.90 -30.38
CA VAL A 133 -1.83 -14.87 -30.06
C VAL A 133 -2.24 -13.43 -29.77
N THR A 134 -3.38 -13.01 -30.31
CA THR A 134 -3.98 -11.70 -30.02
C THR A 134 -5.43 -11.88 -29.54
N LEU A 135 -5.76 -11.29 -28.41
CA LEU A 135 -7.14 -11.12 -27.94
C LEU A 135 -7.47 -9.63 -28.00
N ALA A 136 -8.51 -9.24 -28.73
CA ALA A 136 -8.82 -7.82 -28.91
C ALA A 136 -10.31 -7.49 -28.95
N ASN A 137 -10.71 -6.33 -28.41
CA ASN A 137 -12.10 -5.88 -28.43
C ASN A 137 -13.05 -6.90 -27.78
N LEU A 138 -12.77 -7.34 -26.54
CA LEU A 138 -13.57 -8.36 -25.84
C LEU A 138 -13.97 -7.85 -24.45
N ALA A 139 -15.16 -8.22 -23.98
CA ALA A 139 -15.59 -7.95 -22.61
C ALA A 139 -15.74 -9.24 -21.80
N PHE A 140 -15.28 -9.21 -20.56
CA PHE A 140 -15.40 -10.28 -19.57
C PHE A 140 -16.22 -9.75 -18.39
N GLU A 141 -17.38 -10.35 -18.15
CA GLU A 141 -18.33 -9.91 -17.12
C GLU A 141 -18.83 -11.12 -16.32
N LYS A 142 -19.02 -10.98 -15.00
CA LYS A 142 -19.58 -12.06 -14.15
C LYS A 142 -18.85 -13.40 -14.33
N MET A 143 -17.52 -13.31 -14.40
CA MET A 143 -16.63 -14.45 -14.56
C MET A 143 -16.56 -15.27 -13.27
N VAL A 144 -16.24 -16.55 -13.41
CA VAL A 144 -15.80 -17.40 -12.30
C VAL A 144 -14.31 -17.68 -12.51
N VAL A 145 -13.47 -17.11 -11.65
CA VAL A 145 -12.00 -17.30 -11.75
C VAL A 145 -11.64 -18.62 -11.07
N ASP A 146 -11.17 -19.59 -11.86
CA ASP A 146 -10.80 -20.94 -11.43
C ASP A 146 -9.59 -21.42 -12.26
N ALA A 147 -9.10 -22.62 -11.97
CA ALA A 147 -7.96 -23.25 -12.62
C ALA A 147 -8.07 -23.22 -14.15
N CYS A 148 -7.21 -22.41 -14.78
CA CYS A 148 -7.16 -22.24 -16.23
C CYS A 148 -6.00 -23.03 -16.83
N SER A 149 -6.21 -24.30 -17.12
CA SER A 149 -5.26 -25.15 -17.86
C SER A 149 -6.00 -26.34 -18.48
N SER A 150 -5.43 -26.91 -19.53
CA SER A 150 -5.91 -28.15 -20.16
C SER A 150 -5.08 -29.38 -19.79
N ASP A 151 -3.88 -29.20 -19.23
CA ASP A 151 -2.90 -30.26 -19.02
C ASP A 151 -2.40 -30.37 -17.57
N GLY A 152 -2.90 -29.54 -16.66
CA GLY A 152 -2.57 -29.52 -15.24
C GLY A 152 -1.18 -28.97 -14.92
N ASN A 153 -0.29 -28.92 -15.92
CA ASN A 153 0.92 -28.11 -15.87
C ASN A 153 0.53 -26.64 -16.08
N ASP A 154 1.20 -25.72 -15.40
CA ASP A 154 0.92 -24.29 -15.45
C ASP A 154 -0.51 -23.87 -15.03
N SER A 155 -1.26 -24.75 -14.36
CA SER A 155 -2.60 -24.44 -13.85
C SER A 155 -2.53 -23.33 -12.81
N GLN A 156 -3.23 -22.23 -13.08
CA GLN A 156 -3.39 -21.07 -12.20
C GLN A 156 -4.82 -20.58 -12.29
N ASN A 157 -5.33 -19.99 -11.20
CA ASN A 157 -6.66 -19.41 -11.22
C ASN A 157 -6.61 -18.09 -11.98
N ALA A 158 -7.12 -18.06 -13.21
CA ALA A 158 -7.09 -16.88 -14.06
C ALA A 158 -8.15 -16.86 -15.16
N ILE A 159 -8.49 -15.67 -15.65
CA ILE A 159 -9.31 -15.49 -16.86
C ILE A 159 -8.44 -15.69 -18.10
N ILE A 160 -7.21 -15.18 -18.07
CA ILE A 160 -6.21 -15.37 -19.11
C ILE A 160 -4.94 -15.92 -18.46
N ASN A 161 -4.55 -17.12 -18.83
CA ASN A 161 -3.33 -17.77 -18.35
C ASN A 161 -2.33 -17.94 -19.50
N VAL A 162 -1.17 -17.27 -19.38
CA VAL A 162 -0.08 -17.32 -20.34
C VAL A 162 1.07 -18.16 -19.77
N GLY A 163 1.34 -19.31 -20.40
CA GLY A 163 2.49 -20.15 -20.13
C GLY A 163 3.81 -19.51 -20.55
N LYS A 164 4.88 -20.31 -20.65
CA LYS A 164 6.25 -19.86 -20.97
C LYS A 164 6.45 -19.58 -22.47
N VAL A 165 5.64 -18.69 -23.04
CA VAL A 165 5.77 -18.19 -24.42
C VAL A 165 6.36 -16.78 -24.42
N GLY A 166 6.87 -16.28 -25.55
CA GLY A 166 7.49 -14.94 -25.60
C GLY A 166 8.86 -14.85 -26.24
N LYS A 167 9.44 -15.99 -26.62
CA LYS A 167 10.77 -16.09 -27.24
C LYS A 167 10.87 -15.22 -28.49
N ASP A 168 12.07 -14.71 -28.75
CA ASP A 168 12.35 -13.75 -29.81
C ASP A 168 11.49 -12.47 -29.68
N LYS A 169 11.24 -12.05 -28.43
CA LYS A 169 10.49 -10.82 -28.09
C LYS A 169 9.09 -10.76 -28.73
N THR A 170 8.40 -11.90 -28.77
CA THR A 170 7.07 -12.03 -29.39
C THR A 170 5.98 -12.17 -28.31
N PRO A 171 5.41 -11.06 -27.80
CA PRO A 171 4.43 -11.09 -26.72
C PRO A 171 3.08 -11.63 -27.17
N VAL A 172 2.36 -12.31 -26.28
CA VAL A 172 0.89 -12.42 -26.39
C VAL A 172 0.31 -11.02 -26.27
N LYS A 173 -0.62 -10.65 -27.16
CA LYS A 173 -1.19 -9.30 -27.22
C LYS A 173 -2.63 -9.28 -26.71
N LEU A 174 -2.89 -8.44 -25.73
CA LEU A 174 -4.22 -8.12 -25.23
C LEU A 174 -4.48 -6.64 -25.55
N SER A 175 -5.53 -6.33 -26.29
CA SER A 175 -5.76 -4.95 -26.73
C SER A 175 -7.23 -4.59 -26.70
N ASN A 176 -7.59 -3.44 -26.11
CA ASN A 176 -8.98 -3.03 -25.97
C ASN A 176 -9.87 -4.14 -25.35
N ILE A 177 -9.38 -4.78 -24.28
CA ILE A 177 -10.18 -5.73 -23.51
C ILE A 177 -10.79 -5.03 -22.29
N THR A 178 -12.00 -5.43 -21.91
CA THR A 178 -12.65 -4.97 -20.68
C THR A 178 -12.86 -6.14 -19.74
N ILE A 179 -12.41 -6.05 -18.50
CA ILE A 179 -12.78 -6.97 -17.42
C ILE A 179 -13.46 -6.16 -16.32
N ASP A 180 -14.73 -6.46 -16.07
CA ASP A 180 -15.53 -5.83 -15.02
C ASP A 180 -15.73 -6.82 -13.86
N GLY A 181 -15.12 -6.50 -12.71
CA GLY A 181 -15.18 -7.26 -11.47
C GLY A 181 -16.57 -7.36 -10.84
N THR A 182 -17.57 -6.61 -11.31
CA THR A 182 -18.92 -6.64 -10.76
C THR A 182 -19.53 -8.05 -10.86
N GLY A 183 -19.66 -8.69 -9.71
CA GLY A 183 -20.20 -10.05 -9.62
C GLY A 183 -19.26 -11.15 -10.12
N ILE A 184 -17.95 -10.87 -10.24
CA ILE A 184 -16.93 -11.91 -10.43
C ILE A 184 -16.73 -12.65 -9.09
N SER A 185 -16.62 -13.98 -9.15
CA SER A 185 -16.16 -14.80 -8.02
C SER A 185 -14.64 -14.95 -8.08
N GLU A 186 -13.94 -14.37 -7.12
CA GLU A 186 -12.47 -14.31 -7.11
C GLU A 186 -11.87 -15.19 -5.99
N PRO A 187 -10.89 -16.05 -6.30
CA PRO A 187 -10.12 -16.76 -5.30
C PRO A 187 -9.01 -15.85 -4.72
N THR A 188 -8.48 -16.24 -3.55
CA THR A 188 -7.58 -15.41 -2.73
C THR A 188 -6.17 -16.00 -2.56
N GLY A 189 -5.81 -17.03 -3.35
CA GLY A 189 -4.48 -17.60 -3.39
C GLY A 189 -3.44 -16.61 -3.94
N GLU A 190 -2.22 -16.64 -3.41
CA GLU A 190 -1.17 -15.62 -3.65
C GLU A 190 -0.86 -15.30 -5.12
N SER A 191 -1.09 -16.25 -6.03
CA SER A 191 -0.84 -16.10 -7.47
C SER A 191 -2.10 -15.94 -8.32
N ASP A 192 -3.27 -15.82 -7.68
CA ASP A 192 -4.54 -15.67 -8.37
C ASP A 192 -4.63 -14.29 -9.02
N ALA A 193 -4.99 -14.27 -10.31
CA ALA A 193 -5.06 -13.02 -11.06
C ALA A 193 -6.09 -13.09 -12.19
N TRP A 194 -6.55 -11.94 -12.71
CA TRP A 194 -7.32 -11.97 -13.96
C TRP A 194 -6.43 -12.37 -15.13
N ILE A 195 -5.21 -11.84 -15.16
CA ILE A 195 -4.17 -12.21 -16.12
C ILE A 195 -2.97 -12.79 -15.35
N TYR A 196 -2.73 -14.08 -15.52
CA TYR A 196 -1.51 -14.72 -15.04
C TYR A 196 -0.55 -14.94 -16.20
N SER A 197 0.74 -14.63 -16.02
CA SER A 197 1.74 -14.88 -17.06
C SER A 197 3.06 -15.41 -16.51
N ARG A 198 3.58 -16.48 -17.13
CA ARG A 198 5.00 -16.91 -17.06
C ARG A 198 5.79 -16.52 -18.32
N GLY A 199 5.10 -15.95 -19.29
CA GLY A 199 5.61 -15.56 -20.59
C GLY A 199 5.59 -14.06 -20.79
N LEU A 200 5.86 -13.65 -22.03
CA LEU A 200 5.82 -12.24 -22.41
C LEU A 200 4.39 -11.84 -22.81
N VAL A 201 3.87 -10.78 -22.21
CA VAL A 201 2.53 -10.27 -22.49
C VAL A 201 2.58 -8.77 -22.70
N ASN A 202 1.82 -8.28 -23.68
CA ASN A 202 1.59 -6.86 -23.89
C ASN A 202 0.10 -6.58 -23.75
N VAL A 203 -0.25 -5.57 -22.96
CA VAL A 203 -1.63 -5.13 -22.74
C VAL A 203 -1.75 -3.66 -23.11
N SER A 204 -2.67 -3.32 -24.00
CA SER A 204 -2.91 -1.94 -24.38
C SER A 204 -4.37 -1.55 -24.44
N ASP A 205 -4.65 -0.26 -24.24
CA ASP A 205 -5.97 0.34 -24.47
C ASP A 205 -7.12 -0.38 -23.73
N SER A 206 -6.80 -1.07 -22.63
CA SER A 206 -7.72 -2.00 -21.96
C SER A 206 -8.22 -1.43 -20.64
N THR A 207 -9.38 -1.91 -20.19
CA THR A 207 -10.04 -1.45 -18.96
C THR A 207 -10.28 -2.62 -18.01
N PHE A 208 -9.80 -2.50 -16.79
CA PHE A 208 -9.95 -3.49 -15.72
C PHE A 208 -10.55 -2.75 -14.54
N ILE A 209 -11.83 -2.95 -14.22
CA ILE A 209 -12.54 -2.14 -13.22
C ILE A 209 -13.29 -3.00 -12.23
N ASN A 210 -13.68 -2.41 -11.10
CA ASN A 210 -14.44 -3.07 -10.03
C ASN A 210 -13.73 -4.29 -9.43
N LYS A 211 -12.39 -4.30 -9.41
CA LYS A 211 -11.62 -5.31 -8.71
C LYS A 211 -11.96 -5.32 -7.21
N SER A 212 -12.16 -6.51 -6.63
CA SER A 212 -12.47 -6.67 -5.21
C SER A 212 -11.24 -6.40 -4.33
N GLU A 213 -11.43 -5.75 -3.18
CA GLU A 213 -10.39 -5.51 -2.15
C GLU A 213 -9.89 -6.80 -1.47
N ASP A 214 -10.70 -7.86 -1.53
CA ASP A 214 -10.40 -9.18 -0.96
C ASP A 214 -9.62 -10.08 -1.93
N ALA A 215 -9.38 -9.66 -3.17
CA ALA A 215 -8.68 -10.45 -4.18
C ALA A 215 -7.16 -10.21 -4.16
N LYS A 216 -6.40 -10.95 -4.99
CA LYS A 216 -4.95 -10.76 -5.13
C LYS A 216 -4.58 -9.76 -6.22
N SER A 217 -4.47 -10.17 -7.47
CA SER A 217 -3.96 -9.23 -8.48
C SER A 217 -4.90 -9.13 -9.67
N ILE A 218 -4.92 -7.99 -10.35
CA ILE A 218 -5.43 -7.96 -11.73
C ILE A 218 -4.45 -8.75 -12.59
N MET A 219 -3.15 -8.55 -12.38
CA MET A 219 -2.09 -9.18 -13.13
C MET A 219 -1.04 -9.80 -12.21
N TYR A 220 -0.60 -11.02 -12.52
CA TYR A 220 0.53 -11.65 -11.86
C TYR A 220 1.57 -12.07 -12.90
N LEU A 221 2.74 -11.43 -12.86
CA LEU A 221 3.84 -11.66 -13.78
C LEU A 221 4.92 -12.52 -13.11
N ASN A 222 4.87 -13.82 -13.36
CA ASN A 222 5.87 -14.76 -12.88
C ASN A 222 7.08 -14.81 -13.82
N CYS A 223 8.11 -14.03 -13.50
CA CYS A 223 9.30 -13.89 -14.33
C CYS A 223 10.37 -14.99 -14.15
N ASP A 224 9.95 -16.18 -13.68
CA ASP A 224 10.85 -17.30 -13.43
C ASP A 224 11.43 -17.94 -14.71
N SER A 225 10.89 -17.60 -15.87
CA SER A 225 11.29 -18.11 -17.18
C SER A 225 12.03 -17.05 -17.99
N SER A 226 12.99 -17.45 -18.82
CA SER A 226 13.57 -16.56 -19.84
C SER A 226 12.54 -16.11 -20.88
N ALA A 227 11.45 -16.86 -21.06
CA ALA A 227 10.36 -16.48 -21.96
C ALA A 227 9.70 -15.14 -21.57
N SER A 228 9.54 -14.88 -20.27
CA SER A 228 9.07 -13.60 -19.72
C SER A 228 9.99 -12.40 -20.06
N ARG A 229 11.23 -12.68 -20.48
CA ARG A 229 12.23 -11.69 -20.89
C ARG A 229 12.51 -11.72 -22.40
N GLY A 230 11.58 -12.20 -23.21
CA GLY A 230 11.77 -12.29 -24.65
C GLY A 230 12.68 -13.44 -25.11
N GLY A 231 13.00 -14.39 -24.22
CA GLY A 231 13.83 -15.57 -24.51
C GLY A 231 15.33 -15.39 -24.28
N SER A 232 15.79 -14.26 -23.73
CA SER A 232 17.22 -13.95 -23.55
C SER A 232 17.49 -13.27 -22.21
N ASN A 233 18.50 -13.74 -21.47
CA ASN A 233 18.99 -13.05 -20.27
C ASN A 233 20.01 -11.94 -20.61
N SER A 234 20.66 -12.01 -21.78
CA SER A 234 21.69 -11.03 -22.18
C SER A 234 21.15 -9.86 -22.99
N ASP A 235 19.95 -10.00 -23.56
CA ASP A 235 19.22 -8.96 -24.28
C ASP A 235 17.72 -9.09 -23.91
N PRO A 236 17.39 -8.85 -22.63
CA PRO A 236 16.07 -9.10 -22.11
C PRO A 236 15.06 -8.05 -22.61
N TYR A 237 13.80 -8.47 -22.73
CA TYR A 237 12.66 -7.64 -23.12
C TYR A 237 11.47 -8.03 -22.25
N GLY A 238 11.01 -7.14 -21.38
CA GLY A 238 9.88 -7.40 -20.49
C GLY A 238 8.52 -7.04 -21.09
N SER A 239 7.48 -7.43 -20.37
CA SER A 239 6.08 -7.16 -20.70
C SER A 239 5.78 -5.66 -20.71
N LYS A 240 4.79 -5.25 -21.51
CA LYS A 240 4.42 -3.83 -21.64
C LYS A 240 2.93 -3.59 -21.41
N PHE A 241 2.65 -2.52 -20.69
CA PHE A 241 1.30 -2.10 -20.31
C PHE A 241 1.15 -0.64 -20.71
N ASP A 242 0.43 -0.38 -21.80
CA ASP A 242 0.35 0.95 -22.41
C ASP A 242 -1.11 1.44 -22.51
N ASN A 243 -1.41 2.64 -21.99
CA ASN A 243 -2.73 3.28 -22.11
C ASN A 243 -3.90 2.44 -21.56
N ASN A 244 -3.71 1.75 -20.43
CA ASN A 244 -4.77 0.98 -19.79
C ASN A 244 -5.41 1.74 -18.61
N THR A 245 -6.62 1.35 -18.23
CA THR A 245 -7.26 1.78 -16.98
C THR A 245 -7.39 0.58 -16.04
N PHE A 246 -6.89 0.69 -14.82
CA PHE A 246 -7.00 -0.31 -13.76
C PHE A 246 -7.71 0.29 -12.56
N GLY A 247 -8.80 -0.30 -12.09
CA GLY A 247 -9.66 0.29 -11.08
C GLY A 247 -10.24 -0.72 -10.11
N MET A 248 -10.25 -0.31 -8.85
CA MET A 248 -10.92 -1.02 -7.76
C MET A 248 -12.39 -0.61 -7.65
N ALA A 249 -13.23 -1.48 -7.11
CA ALA A 249 -14.63 -1.14 -6.82
C ALA A 249 -14.76 -0.04 -5.75
N THR A 250 -13.80 0.01 -4.82
CA THR A 250 -13.69 0.95 -3.71
C THR A 250 -12.22 1.35 -3.52
N ALA A 251 -11.94 2.38 -2.73
CA ALA A 251 -10.56 2.75 -2.38
C ALA A 251 -9.78 1.54 -1.85
N ASN A 252 -8.62 1.24 -2.42
CA ASN A 252 -7.79 0.12 -1.98
C ASN A 252 -7.15 0.46 -0.63
N THR A 253 -7.61 -0.19 0.43
CA THR A 253 -7.01 -0.13 1.78
C THR A 253 -6.22 -1.40 2.13
N SER A 254 -6.21 -2.36 1.21
CA SER A 254 -5.69 -3.71 1.41
C SER A 254 -4.24 -3.82 0.91
N ALA A 255 -3.40 -4.55 1.65
CA ALA A 255 -2.12 -5.02 1.14
C ALA A 255 -2.27 -6.19 0.17
N MET A 256 -3.44 -6.83 0.12
CA MET A 256 -3.64 -8.00 -0.73
C MET A 256 -3.87 -7.64 -2.19
N THR A 257 -4.65 -6.59 -2.47
CA THR A 257 -5.06 -6.30 -3.84
C THR A 257 -4.06 -5.42 -4.58
N LYS A 258 -3.53 -5.91 -5.71
CA LYS A 258 -2.64 -5.16 -6.62
C LYS A 258 -3.22 -5.04 -8.02
N VAL A 259 -2.82 -4.01 -8.75
CA VAL A 259 -2.92 -4.05 -10.21
C VAL A 259 -1.96 -5.11 -10.75
N ALA A 260 -0.69 -5.05 -10.34
CA ALA A 260 0.30 -6.02 -10.77
C ALA A 260 1.18 -6.48 -9.61
N THR A 261 1.33 -7.80 -9.48
CA THR A 261 2.47 -8.41 -8.78
C THR A 261 3.51 -8.78 -9.82
N ILE A 262 4.68 -8.13 -9.76
CA ILE A 262 5.73 -8.22 -10.77
C ILE A 262 6.89 -9.00 -10.16
N GLY A 263 7.06 -10.24 -10.59
CA GLY A 263 8.05 -11.15 -10.04
C GLY A 263 7.53 -12.00 -8.89
N ARG A 264 8.40 -12.85 -8.34
CA ARG A 264 8.06 -13.78 -7.27
C ARG A 264 8.88 -13.45 -6.02
N PRO A 265 8.25 -13.11 -4.87
CA PRO A 265 8.96 -12.70 -3.66
C PRO A 265 10.03 -13.71 -3.18
N SER A 266 9.82 -15.01 -3.42
CA SER A 266 10.80 -16.04 -3.06
C SER A 266 12.10 -16.02 -3.88
N GLU A 267 12.20 -15.20 -4.92
CA GLU A 267 13.33 -15.13 -5.85
C GLU A 267 14.12 -13.81 -5.73
N VAL A 268 13.81 -12.95 -4.76
CA VAL A 268 14.51 -11.67 -4.53
C VAL A 268 16.03 -11.87 -4.47
N GLY A 269 16.77 -11.00 -5.15
CA GLY A 269 18.23 -11.07 -5.26
C GLY A 269 18.77 -11.96 -6.39
N ASN A 270 17.90 -12.66 -7.13
CA ASN A 270 18.30 -13.45 -8.31
C ASN A 270 18.23 -12.59 -9.59
N SER A 271 19.37 -12.03 -10.01
CA SER A 271 19.45 -11.17 -11.20
C SER A 271 19.04 -11.84 -12.53
N ASN A 272 18.88 -13.17 -12.56
CA ASN A 272 18.36 -13.91 -13.72
C ASN A 272 16.84 -14.13 -13.69
N LYS A 273 16.12 -13.48 -12.76
CA LYS A 273 14.67 -13.65 -12.52
C LYS A 273 13.89 -12.34 -12.57
N ASN A 274 14.57 -11.26 -12.95
CA ASN A 274 14.01 -9.93 -13.11
C ASN A 274 13.00 -9.89 -14.27
N CYS A 275 12.11 -8.90 -14.27
CA CYS A 275 10.96 -8.83 -15.17
C CYS A 275 11.12 -7.80 -16.30
N LEU A 276 11.79 -6.67 -16.01
CA LEU A 276 11.94 -5.52 -16.91
C LEU A 276 10.63 -5.02 -17.51
N THR A 277 9.59 -5.02 -16.70
CA THR A 277 8.25 -4.61 -17.12
C THR A 277 8.20 -3.11 -17.36
N THR A 278 7.36 -2.67 -18.31
CA THR A 278 7.11 -1.24 -18.55
C THR A 278 5.63 -0.91 -18.42
N PHE A 279 5.32 0.17 -17.70
CA PHE A 279 3.99 0.77 -17.61
C PHE A 279 4.02 2.20 -18.19
N THR A 280 3.31 2.44 -19.28
CA THR A 280 3.24 3.76 -19.95
C THR A 280 1.81 4.28 -20.02
N ASP A 281 1.59 5.54 -19.65
CA ASP A 281 0.31 6.25 -19.85
C ASP A 281 -0.93 5.51 -19.30
N ASN A 282 -0.78 4.70 -18.25
CA ASN A 282 -1.90 3.99 -17.62
C ASN A 282 -2.57 4.83 -16.54
N THR A 283 -3.86 4.60 -16.34
CA THR A 283 -4.65 5.19 -15.26
C THR A 283 -4.94 4.14 -14.19
N PHE A 284 -4.69 4.49 -12.94
CA PHE A 284 -4.84 3.62 -11.77
C PHE A 284 -5.87 4.24 -10.84
N VAL A 285 -7.08 3.71 -10.86
CA VAL A 285 -8.22 4.20 -10.11
C VAL A 285 -8.27 3.54 -8.73
N ASN A 286 -8.38 4.33 -7.66
CA ASN A 286 -8.56 3.87 -6.27
C ASN A 286 -7.33 3.15 -5.68
N PHE A 287 -6.12 3.61 -6.03
CA PHE A 287 -4.85 3.18 -5.42
C PHE A 287 -4.14 4.38 -4.77
N ALA A 288 -3.50 4.17 -3.62
CA ALA A 288 -2.83 5.24 -2.90
C ALA A 288 -1.42 5.53 -3.45
N GLU A 289 -0.73 4.47 -3.88
CA GLU A 289 0.63 4.57 -4.41
C GLU A 289 0.75 3.82 -5.72
N LEU A 290 1.63 4.31 -6.60
CA LEU A 290 1.83 3.69 -7.90
C LEU A 290 2.68 2.42 -7.79
N MET A 291 3.82 2.46 -7.10
CA MET A 291 4.80 1.39 -7.13
C MET A 291 5.58 1.27 -5.81
N SER A 292 5.83 0.04 -5.37
CA SER A 292 6.68 -0.29 -4.23
C SER A 292 7.45 -1.59 -4.47
N GLU A 293 8.64 -1.70 -3.88
CA GLU A 293 9.44 -2.94 -3.82
C GLU A 293 9.07 -3.84 -2.63
N THR A 294 8.21 -3.34 -1.75
CA THR A 294 7.65 -4.06 -0.61
C THR A 294 6.16 -4.32 -0.84
N ASP A 295 5.64 -5.37 -0.21
CA ASP A 295 4.22 -5.76 -0.35
C ASP A 295 3.33 -4.84 0.51
N ASP A 296 3.33 -3.55 0.19
CA ASP A 296 2.71 -2.51 1.00
C ASP A 296 1.22 -2.37 0.73
N ALA A 297 0.48 -1.92 1.74
CA ALA A 297 -0.94 -1.60 1.59
C ALA A 297 -1.16 -0.54 0.50
N SER A 298 -2.22 -0.71 -0.28
CA SER A 298 -2.72 0.32 -1.21
C SER A 298 -1.84 0.65 -2.43
N THR A 299 -0.70 -0.05 -2.62
CA THR A 299 0.15 0.09 -3.81
C THR A 299 -0.44 -0.62 -5.04
N ALA A 300 -0.45 0.05 -6.20
CA ALA A 300 -0.90 -0.53 -7.45
C ALA A 300 0.08 -1.58 -8.02
N LEU A 301 1.37 -1.26 -8.05
CA LEU A 301 2.42 -2.10 -8.62
C LEU A 301 3.36 -2.59 -7.51
N TYR A 302 3.32 -3.89 -7.21
CA TYR A 302 4.31 -4.52 -6.34
C TYR A 302 5.45 -5.07 -7.20
N ASP A 303 6.57 -4.34 -7.25
CA ASP A 303 7.78 -4.68 -8.00
C ASP A 303 8.80 -5.39 -7.13
N VAL A 304 8.76 -6.72 -7.12
CA VAL A 304 9.62 -7.55 -6.29
C VAL A 304 11.12 -7.33 -6.55
N PHE A 305 11.50 -6.85 -7.74
CA PHE A 305 12.90 -6.75 -8.16
C PHE A 305 13.40 -5.31 -8.31
N GLY A 306 12.53 -4.30 -8.23
CA GLY A 306 12.86 -2.90 -8.47
C GLY A 306 13.36 -2.63 -9.89
N ASP A 307 12.89 -3.43 -10.87
CA ASP A 307 13.37 -3.39 -12.26
C ASP A 307 12.29 -2.96 -13.27
N THR A 308 11.14 -2.53 -12.78
CA THR A 308 10.04 -1.97 -13.56
C THR A 308 10.34 -0.53 -13.95
N THR A 309 9.94 -0.17 -15.16
CA THR A 309 10.02 1.19 -15.68
C THR A 309 8.62 1.75 -15.84
N GLU A 310 8.43 3.01 -15.45
CA GLU A 310 7.13 3.66 -15.53
C GLU A 310 7.27 5.08 -16.10
N SER A 311 6.28 5.53 -16.89
CA SER A 311 6.22 6.91 -17.37
C SER A 311 4.80 7.30 -17.77
N GLY A 312 4.38 8.52 -17.42
CA GLY A 312 3.09 9.08 -17.87
C GLY A 312 1.86 8.46 -17.18
N ASN A 313 2.06 7.60 -16.18
CA ASN A 313 0.97 6.97 -15.44
C ASN A 313 0.28 7.97 -14.50
N ILE A 314 -1.03 7.78 -14.28
CA ILE A 314 -1.89 8.63 -13.47
C ILE A 314 -2.53 7.79 -12.36
N LEU A 315 -2.51 8.28 -11.12
CA LEU A 315 -3.35 7.76 -10.03
C LEU A 315 -4.61 8.64 -9.94
N GLU A 316 -5.79 8.06 -10.13
CA GLU A 316 -7.09 8.71 -9.98
C GLU A 316 -7.79 8.11 -8.75
N ASN A 317 -8.27 8.90 -7.82
CA ASN A 317 -9.01 8.38 -6.66
C ASN A 317 -10.45 8.89 -6.76
N ASP A 318 -11.26 8.14 -7.53
CA ASP A 318 -12.67 8.43 -7.81
C ASP A 318 -13.56 7.71 -6.79
N GLY A 319 -13.76 8.37 -5.66
CA GLY A 319 -14.73 7.96 -4.64
C GLY A 319 -14.61 8.92 -3.47
N GLU A 320 -15.41 9.99 -3.50
CA GLU A 320 -15.46 11.09 -2.53
C GLU A 320 -14.10 11.38 -1.91
N THR A 321 -13.35 12.33 -2.48
CA THR A 321 -12.36 13.03 -1.68
C THR A 321 -13.06 13.41 -0.36
N PRO A 322 -12.66 12.86 0.81
CA PRO A 322 -12.62 13.76 1.96
C PRO A 322 -11.82 14.95 1.45
N PRO A 323 -12.16 16.19 1.84
CA PRO A 323 -11.45 17.35 1.32
C PRO A 323 -9.95 17.01 1.34
N PRO A 324 -9.18 17.38 0.28
CA PRO A 324 -7.72 17.19 0.34
C PRO A 324 -7.34 17.60 1.75
N VAL A 325 -6.56 16.78 2.49
CA VAL A 325 -6.02 17.23 3.77
C VAL A 325 -5.53 18.62 3.44
N GLY A 326 -6.28 19.61 3.91
CA GLY A 326 -5.91 20.96 3.64
C GLY A 326 -4.54 20.98 4.26
N ASN A 327 -3.67 21.85 3.79
CA ASN A 327 -2.71 22.38 4.73
C ASN A 327 -3.41 23.22 5.83
N ASP A 328 -4.71 22.94 6.08
CA ASP A 328 -5.63 23.51 7.03
C ASP A 328 -5.72 22.46 8.15
N PRO A 329 -5.17 22.80 9.32
CA PRO A 329 -5.24 21.99 10.52
C PRO A 329 -6.68 21.58 10.87
N LEU A 330 -6.85 20.34 11.34
CA LEU A 330 -8.16 19.73 11.61
C LEU A 330 -8.77 20.28 12.89
N THR A 331 -10.10 20.36 12.99
CA THR A 331 -10.76 21.07 14.10
C THR A 331 -11.60 20.20 15.01
N THR A 332 -11.82 18.92 14.68
CA THR A 332 -12.63 17.98 15.48
C THR A 332 -12.01 16.58 15.53
N VAL A 333 -12.42 15.76 16.49
CA VAL A 333 -11.95 14.37 16.61
C VAL A 333 -12.42 13.51 15.43
N GLU A 334 -13.63 13.74 14.92
CA GLU A 334 -14.14 13.06 13.72
C GLU A 334 -13.29 13.37 12.49
N GLU A 335 -12.93 14.64 12.28
CA GLU A 335 -12.04 15.05 11.17
C GLU A 335 -10.65 14.42 11.30
N VAL A 336 -10.10 14.39 12.53
CA VAL A 336 -8.82 13.75 12.82
C VAL A 336 -8.87 12.26 12.50
N ASN A 337 -9.89 11.54 12.97
CA ASN A 337 -10.01 10.10 12.68
C ASN A 337 -10.23 9.83 11.19
N ALA A 338 -11.03 10.63 10.49
CA ALA A 338 -11.19 10.51 9.04
C ALA A 338 -9.86 10.76 8.31
N ALA A 339 -9.05 11.71 8.76
CA ALA A 339 -7.73 11.97 8.21
C ALA A 339 -6.74 10.83 8.50
N ILE A 340 -6.79 10.22 9.69
CA ILE A 340 -5.97 9.05 10.04
C ILE A 340 -6.38 7.83 9.21
N GLU A 341 -7.68 7.61 9.03
CA GLU A 341 -8.21 6.54 8.19
C GLU A 341 -7.73 6.70 6.74
N ALA A 342 -7.79 7.92 6.21
CA ALA A 342 -7.31 8.26 4.86
C ALA A 342 -5.77 8.34 4.74
N ALA A 343 -5.04 8.45 5.84
CA ALA A 343 -3.59 8.62 5.84
C ALA A 343 -2.85 7.33 5.42
N THR A 344 -1.80 7.50 4.63
CA THR A 344 -0.80 6.45 4.36
C THR A 344 0.25 6.39 5.47
N VAL A 345 1.01 5.30 5.52
CA VAL A 345 2.17 5.19 6.43
C VAL A 345 3.16 6.34 6.15
N GLY A 346 3.67 6.95 7.21
CA GLY A 346 4.57 8.11 7.17
C GLY A 346 3.86 9.46 7.05
N ALA A 347 2.55 9.49 6.82
CA ALA A 347 1.80 10.74 6.70
C ALA A 347 1.78 11.54 8.01
N THR A 348 1.52 12.84 7.89
CA THR A 348 1.35 13.76 9.03
C THR A 348 -0.09 14.26 9.08
N VAL A 349 -0.72 14.13 10.25
CA VAL A 349 -2.06 14.63 10.58
C VAL A 349 -1.89 15.76 11.60
N THR A 350 -2.37 16.96 11.26
CA THR A 350 -2.15 18.17 12.08
C THR A 350 -3.46 18.64 12.71
N LEU A 351 -3.46 18.84 14.03
CA LEU A 351 -4.57 19.40 14.81
C LEU A 351 -4.47 20.93 14.87
N ALA A 352 -5.58 21.63 14.63
CA ALA A 352 -5.66 23.08 14.71
C ALA A 352 -5.54 23.60 16.14
N ALA A 353 -4.88 24.74 16.31
CA ALA A 353 -4.90 25.48 17.57
C ALA A 353 -6.32 25.93 17.97
N THR A 354 -7.20 26.16 16.99
CA THR A 354 -8.60 26.55 17.21
C THR A 354 -9.56 25.36 17.23
N GLY A 355 -9.05 24.13 17.17
CA GLY A 355 -9.87 22.92 17.17
C GLY A 355 -10.56 22.68 18.52
N VAL A 356 -11.65 21.92 18.48
CA VAL A 356 -12.39 21.45 19.65
C VAL A 356 -12.25 19.93 19.73
N PHE A 357 -11.39 19.48 20.64
CA PHE A 357 -11.10 18.07 20.88
C PHE A 357 -11.44 17.72 22.34
N ASP A 358 -12.74 17.80 22.69
CA ASP A 358 -13.23 17.65 24.06
C ASP A 358 -13.99 16.34 24.34
N SER A 359 -14.36 15.61 23.29
CA SER A 359 -14.96 14.28 23.38
C SER A 359 -14.50 13.36 22.24
N GLY A 360 -14.61 12.03 22.45
CA GLY A 360 -14.27 11.01 21.46
C GLY A 360 -12.91 10.33 21.67
N VAL A 361 -12.55 9.43 20.76
CA VAL A 361 -11.29 8.67 20.79
C VAL A 361 -10.58 8.88 19.45
N ILE A 362 -9.35 9.39 19.50
CA ILE A 362 -8.46 9.44 18.33
C ILE A 362 -7.72 8.11 18.25
N THR A 363 -7.91 7.32 17.19
CA THR A 363 -7.28 5.99 17.09
C THR A 363 -6.11 6.02 16.10
N LEU A 364 -4.92 5.62 16.55
CA LEU A 364 -3.75 5.41 15.69
C LEU A 364 -3.54 3.92 15.48
N ASP A 365 -3.65 3.47 14.22
CA ASP A 365 -3.55 2.07 13.81
C ASP A 365 -2.47 1.82 12.73
N LYS A 366 -1.70 2.86 12.40
CA LYS A 366 -0.65 2.86 11.38
C LYS A 366 0.49 3.80 11.77
N GLN A 367 1.68 3.61 11.20
CA GLN A 367 2.85 4.46 11.47
C GLN A 367 2.66 5.85 10.85
N ILE A 368 2.05 6.78 11.56
CA ILE A 368 1.84 8.18 11.14
C ILE A 368 2.34 9.17 12.20
N THR A 369 2.46 10.43 11.84
CA THR A 369 2.71 11.53 12.78
C THR A 369 1.42 12.28 13.07
N LEU A 370 0.95 12.27 14.31
CA LEU A 370 -0.11 13.11 14.82
C LEU A 370 0.53 14.31 15.54
N THR A 371 0.37 15.51 15.00
CA THR A 371 1.02 16.71 15.54
C THR A 371 0.02 17.84 15.76
N GLY A 372 0.31 18.76 16.68
CA GLY A 372 -0.48 19.96 16.92
C GLY A 372 0.15 21.20 16.31
N GLU A 373 -0.67 22.12 15.79
CA GLU A 373 -0.25 23.51 15.68
C GLU A 373 0.03 24.11 17.06
N ASP A 374 0.84 25.18 17.11
CA ASP A 374 1.13 25.90 18.35
C ASP A 374 -0.16 26.34 19.07
N GLY A 375 -0.44 25.70 20.20
CA GLY A 375 -1.66 25.92 20.99
C GLY A 375 -2.78 24.89 20.79
N ALA A 376 -2.61 23.88 19.91
CA ALA A 376 -3.57 22.77 19.78
C ALA A 376 -3.71 22.02 21.10
N THR A 377 -4.96 21.83 21.53
CA THR A 377 -5.28 21.34 22.87
C THR A 377 -6.35 20.25 22.83
N ILE A 378 -6.00 19.07 23.37
CA ILE A 378 -6.93 17.99 23.68
C ILE A 378 -7.46 18.23 25.10
N SER A 379 -8.78 18.13 25.29
CA SER A 379 -9.45 18.48 26.53
C SER A 379 -10.63 17.55 26.81
N GLY A 380 -11.45 17.89 27.80
CA GLY A 380 -12.63 17.11 28.14
C GLY A 380 -12.29 15.65 28.46
N SER A 381 -13.01 14.72 27.84
CA SER A 381 -12.78 13.28 27.95
C SER A 381 -12.10 12.66 26.73
N THR A 382 -11.59 13.47 25.78
CA THR A 382 -10.92 12.94 24.59
C THR A 382 -9.65 12.20 24.96
N CYS A 383 -9.38 11.10 24.27
CA CYS A 383 -8.15 10.34 24.44
C CYS A 383 -7.57 9.88 23.10
N ILE A 384 -6.31 9.45 23.12
CA ILE A 384 -5.62 8.83 21.99
C ILE A 384 -5.42 7.34 22.30
N ASP A 385 -5.93 6.46 21.44
CA ASP A 385 -5.76 5.00 21.51
C ASP A 385 -4.78 4.54 20.42
N VAL A 386 -3.62 4.03 20.83
CA VAL A 386 -2.58 3.53 19.93
C VAL A 386 -2.66 2.01 19.88
N VAL A 387 -3.03 1.48 18.72
CA VAL A 387 -3.33 0.07 18.51
C VAL A 387 -2.32 -0.60 17.57
N LYS A 388 -2.44 -1.93 17.43
CA LYS A 388 -1.55 -2.73 16.58
C LYS A 388 -1.53 -2.20 15.15
N GLY A 389 -0.34 -2.07 14.55
CA GLY A 389 -0.11 -1.44 13.24
C GLY A 389 0.52 -0.04 13.37
N ALA A 390 0.39 0.61 14.53
CA ALA A 390 0.97 1.92 14.82
C ALA A 390 2.41 1.87 15.37
N GLU A 391 3.15 0.78 15.16
CA GLU A 391 4.57 0.72 15.49
C GLU A 391 5.34 1.86 14.80
N GLY A 392 6.13 2.63 15.55
CA GLY A 392 6.83 3.80 15.00
C GLY A 392 5.98 5.05 14.79
N ALA A 393 4.69 5.07 15.16
CA ALA A 393 3.87 6.28 15.10
C ALA A 393 4.41 7.37 16.02
N THR A 394 4.21 8.63 15.66
CA THR A 394 4.65 9.80 16.44
C THR A 394 3.46 10.63 16.89
N ILE A 395 3.48 11.08 18.15
CA ILE A 395 2.56 12.06 18.72
C ILE A 395 3.40 13.24 19.21
N SER A 396 3.21 14.43 18.65
CA SER A 396 4.03 15.60 19.00
C SER A 396 3.28 16.91 19.12
N ASP A 397 3.86 17.87 19.85
CA ASP A 397 3.44 19.28 19.85
C ASP A 397 1.97 19.52 20.26
N LEU A 398 1.46 18.71 21.20
CA LEU A 398 0.07 18.78 21.69
C LEU A 398 0.01 19.16 23.17
N ASN A 399 -1.01 19.97 23.50
CA ASN A 399 -1.39 20.24 24.89
C ASN A 399 -2.56 19.34 25.31
N PHE A 400 -2.56 18.89 26.56
CA PHE A 400 -3.61 18.09 27.17
C PHE A 400 -4.11 18.79 28.43
N THR A 401 -5.38 19.16 28.44
CA THR A 401 -6.07 19.87 29.54
C THR A 401 -7.38 19.16 29.93
N ASN A 402 -7.38 17.83 29.80
CA ASN A 402 -8.52 16.97 30.09
C ASN A 402 -9.13 17.25 31.47
N ASP A 403 -10.46 17.23 31.54
CA ASP A 403 -11.22 17.32 32.79
C ASP A 403 -11.89 15.98 33.17
N ALA A 404 -11.68 14.93 32.36
CA ALA A 404 -12.02 13.56 32.68
C ALA A 404 -11.01 12.57 32.07
N ILE A 405 -10.72 11.49 32.80
CA ILE A 405 -9.93 10.35 32.32
C ILE A 405 -10.83 9.12 32.34
N VAL A 406 -11.28 8.72 31.16
CA VAL A 406 -12.26 7.65 30.94
C VAL A 406 -11.66 6.52 30.12
N MET A 407 -12.43 5.44 29.91
CA MET A 407 -12.03 4.32 29.06
C MET A 407 -11.65 4.77 27.65
N CYS A 408 -10.40 4.52 27.25
CA CYS A 408 -9.87 4.87 25.94
C CYS A 408 -9.73 3.64 25.05
N GLY A 409 -10.36 3.66 23.88
CA GLY A 409 -10.28 2.60 22.88
C GLY A 409 -11.49 1.68 22.79
N SER A 410 -11.53 0.87 21.74
CA SER A 410 -12.63 -0.04 21.42
C SER A 410 -12.27 -1.53 21.55
N THR A 411 -10.97 -1.86 21.58
CA THR A 411 -10.43 -3.23 21.62
C THR A 411 -10.55 -3.85 23.02
N ASP A 412 -10.10 -5.11 23.17
CA ASP A 412 -10.01 -5.78 24.47
C ASP A 412 -8.93 -5.20 25.39
N ASP A 413 -7.92 -4.54 24.81
CA ASP A 413 -6.80 -3.92 25.53
C ASP A 413 -7.06 -2.44 25.89
N LYS A 414 -8.26 -1.93 25.60
CA LYS A 414 -8.71 -0.59 26.03
C LYS A 414 -8.55 -0.40 27.54
N LYS A 415 -8.16 0.80 27.95
CA LYS A 415 -7.96 1.17 29.36
C LYS A 415 -8.23 2.65 29.58
N GLU A 416 -8.46 2.99 30.83
CA GLU A 416 -8.65 4.37 31.28
C GLU A 416 -7.33 5.14 31.19
N ALA A 417 -7.20 5.99 30.17
CA ALA A 417 -6.04 6.85 29.96
C ALA A 417 -6.32 8.02 29.00
N VAL A 418 -5.51 9.08 29.06
CA VAL A 418 -5.51 10.14 28.04
C VAL A 418 -4.76 9.69 26.79
N ILE A 419 -3.64 8.99 26.96
CA ILE A 419 -2.98 8.23 25.89
C ILE A 419 -2.90 6.76 26.34
N ASN A 420 -3.59 5.88 25.62
CA ASN A 420 -3.52 4.43 25.82
C ASN A 420 -2.67 3.80 24.71
N ILE A 421 -1.47 3.33 25.07
CA ILE A 421 -0.64 2.54 24.17
C ILE A 421 -0.89 1.06 24.48
N GLN A 422 -1.53 0.35 23.55
CA GLN A 422 -1.84 -1.06 23.72
C GLN A 422 -0.58 -1.92 23.54
N LYS A 423 -0.72 -3.21 23.22
CA LYS A 423 0.41 -4.13 23.01
C LYS A 423 1.12 -3.88 21.66
N VAL A 424 1.50 -2.63 21.41
CA VAL A 424 2.14 -2.11 20.20
C VAL A 424 3.64 -2.05 20.41
N GLY A 425 4.43 -2.57 19.49
CA GLY A 425 5.88 -2.45 19.56
C GLY A 425 6.61 -3.46 18.68
N GLN A 426 7.62 -2.95 17.98
CA GLN A 426 8.58 -3.72 17.19
C GLN A 426 9.98 -3.20 17.48
N ASP A 427 10.99 -4.07 17.37
CA ASP A 427 12.40 -3.70 17.56
C ASP A 427 12.77 -2.46 16.73
N ASN A 428 13.34 -1.45 17.38
CA ASN A 428 13.72 -0.16 16.78
C ASN A 428 12.56 0.67 16.21
N MET A 429 11.31 0.36 16.55
CA MET A 429 10.12 1.12 16.17
C MET A 429 9.24 1.44 17.38
N PRO A 430 9.74 2.21 18.35
CA PRO A 430 8.91 2.70 19.45
C PRO A 430 7.85 3.67 18.94
N VAL A 431 6.70 3.72 19.61
CA VAL A 431 5.82 4.88 19.49
C VAL A 431 6.55 6.10 20.06
N ILE A 432 6.68 7.17 19.30
CA ILE A 432 7.38 8.39 19.74
C ILE A 432 6.36 9.37 20.31
N LEU A 433 6.56 9.77 21.55
CA LEU A 433 5.83 10.85 22.21
C LEU A 433 6.82 11.98 22.47
N THR A 434 6.61 13.16 21.92
CA THR A 434 7.59 14.25 22.09
C THR A 434 6.98 15.63 22.15
N ASN A 435 7.57 16.52 22.94
CA ASN A 435 7.10 17.90 23.11
C ASN A 435 5.58 17.99 23.46
N LEU A 436 5.14 17.14 24.39
CA LEU A 436 3.76 17.12 24.87
C LEU A 436 3.65 17.91 26.17
N SER A 437 2.55 18.63 26.35
CA SER A 437 2.28 19.37 27.59
C SER A 437 0.99 18.89 28.24
N PHE A 438 1.10 18.31 29.43
CA PHE A 438 -0.04 17.85 30.22
C PHE A 438 -0.26 18.81 31.40
N ASP A 439 -1.44 19.41 31.46
CA ASP A 439 -1.88 20.26 32.57
C ASP A 439 -3.09 19.60 33.26
N ALA A 440 -2.83 19.08 34.45
CA ALA A 440 -3.82 18.34 35.23
C ALA A 440 -4.73 19.24 36.10
N SER A 441 -4.64 20.57 35.99
CA SER A 441 -5.39 21.51 36.84
C SER A 441 -6.92 21.38 36.74
N ASN A 442 -7.44 20.83 35.64
CA ASN A 442 -8.87 20.58 35.45
C ASN A 442 -9.38 19.29 36.13
N ILE A 443 -8.49 18.38 36.53
CA ILE A 443 -8.83 17.16 37.29
C ILE A 443 -8.73 17.46 38.78
N THR A 444 -9.86 17.74 39.41
CA THR A 444 -9.90 18.21 40.82
C THR A 444 -10.49 17.18 41.79
N SER A 445 -11.06 16.09 41.26
CA SER A 445 -11.72 15.07 42.07
C SER A 445 -11.53 13.66 41.49
N GLN A 446 -11.61 12.65 42.37
CA GLN A 446 -11.46 11.24 41.95
C GLN A 446 -12.62 10.76 41.07
N GLU A 447 -13.78 11.43 41.13
CA GLU A 447 -14.97 11.11 40.32
C GLU A 447 -14.75 11.40 38.82
N GLN A 448 -13.79 12.25 38.48
CA GLN A 448 -13.40 12.55 37.09
C GLN A 448 -12.47 11.47 36.50
N ILE A 449 -12.01 10.51 37.30
CA ILE A 449 -11.04 9.50 36.90
C ILE A 449 -11.65 8.11 37.07
N ASP A 450 -12.03 7.49 35.95
CA ASP A 450 -12.53 6.12 35.95
C ASP A 450 -11.42 5.14 36.32
N ASN A 451 -11.72 4.20 37.23
CA ASN A 451 -10.86 3.05 37.59
C ASN A 451 -9.36 3.36 37.81
N LYS A 452 -9.03 4.56 38.30
CA LYS A 452 -7.63 5.04 38.48
C LYS A 452 -6.89 5.12 37.14
N GLY A 453 -7.54 5.72 36.15
CA GLY A 453 -6.95 6.08 34.87
C GLY A 453 -5.70 6.94 35.01
N ASN A 454 -4.91 7.00 33.95
CA ASN A 454 -3.54 7.57 33.95
C ASN A 454 -3.41 8.56 32.80
N TRP A 455 -2.47 9.50 32.84
CA TRP A 455 -2.27 10.39 31.68
C TRP A 455 -1.75 9.59 30.49
N ILE A 456 -0.71 8.77 30.72
CA ILE A 456 -0.23 7.79 29.76
C ILE A 456 -0.30 6.42 30.41
N ARG A 457 -0.96 5.48 29.73
CA ARG A 457 -0.91 4.05 30.09
C ARG A 457 -0.35 3.28 28.92
N SER A 458 0.62 2.40 29.19
CA SER A 458 1.23 1.60 28.14
C SER A 458 1.33 0.12 28.50
N TYR A 459 1.02 -0.71 27.53
CA TYR A 459 1.41 -2.12 27.42
C TYR A 459 2.49 -2.33 26.35
N GLY A 460 2.87 -1.28 25.63
CA GLY A 460 3.71 -1.33 24.43
C GLY A 460 5.08 -0.69 24.62
N TYR A 461 5.79 -0.57 23.50
CA TYR A 461 7.12 0.04 23.41
C TYR A 461 7.01 1.49 22.94
N PHE A 462 7.49 2.44 23.74
CA PHE A 462 7.49 3.86 23.37
C PHE A 462 8.70 4.62 23.91
N GLU A 463 8.92 5.81 23.34
CA GLU A 463 9.85 6.81 23.83
C GLU A 463 9.08 8.08 24.15
N LEU A 464 9.27 8.63 25.35
CA LEU A 464 8.70 9.91 25.75
C LEU A 464 9.81 10.91 26.02
N THR A 465 9.83 12.00 25.24
CA THR A 465 10.88 13.00 25.33
C THR A 465 10.35 14.43 25.38
N SER A 466 11.14 15.32 26.00
CA SER A 466 10.93 16.78 25.97
C SER A 466 9.51 17.24 26.35
N SER A 467 8.82 16.47 27.20
CA SER A 467 7.43 16.71 27.56
C SER A 467 7.30 17.20 29.00
N THR A 468 6.20 17.88 29.31
CA THR A 468 5.96 18.49 30.62
C THR A 468 4.63 18.04 31.22
N PHE A 469 4.64 17.69 32.50
CA PHE A 469 3.45 17.39 33.29
C PHE A 469 3.37 18.36 34.46
N THR A 470 2.29 19.11 34.54
CA THR A 470 2.08 20.17 35.53
C THR A 470 0.76 19.97 36.27
N HIS A 471 0.71 20.52 37.49
CA HIS A 471 -0.45 20.43 38.40
C HIS A 471 -0.93 18.98 38.67
N LEU A 472 -0.03 18.00 38.61
CA LEU A 472 -0.37 16.62 38.99
C LEU A 472 -0.80 16.62 40.47
N SER A 473 -1.91 15.97 40.79
CA SER A 473 -2.45 15.99 42.16
C SER A 473 -2.08 14.72 42.93
N SER A 474 -1.35 14.91 44.02
CA SER A 474 -1.02 13.87 45.01
C SER A 474 -2.21 13.47 45.90
N ASP A 475 -3.36 14.13 45.72
CA ASP A 475 -4.60 13.84 46.41
C ASP A 475 -5.56 12.95 45.60
N LEU A 476 -5.15 12.56 44.39
CA LEU A 476 -5.89 11.69 43.47
C LEU A 476 -5.07 10.46 43.09
N GLN A 477 -5.73 9.33 42.83
CA GLN A 477 -5.09 8.13 42.29
C GLN A 477 -5.05 8.22 40.76
N ASN A 478 -4.02 8.86 40.23
CA ASN A 478 -3.84 9.12 38.81
C ASN A 478 -2.36 9.28 38.51
N ASP A 479 -1.69 8.18 38.13
CA ASP A 479 -0.28 8.23 37.76
C ASP A 479 -0.14 9.04 36.44
N ALA A 480 0.96 9.80 36.29
CA ALA A 480 1.23 10.46 35.01
C ALA A 480 1.56 9.40 33.95
N ILE A 481 2.43 8.45 34.26
CA ILE A 481 2.79 7.37 33.35
C ILE A 481 2.69 6.04 34.08
N ARG A 482 1.92 5.09 33.53
CA ARG A 482 1.83 3.72 34.03
C ARG A 482 2.21 2.70 32.96
N LEU A 483 3.27 1.94 33.25
CA LEU A 483 3.75 0.83 32.42
C LEU A 483 3.22 -0.50 32.95
N THR A 484 2.54 -1.25 32.10
CA THR A 484 2.06 -2.60 32.40
C THR A 484 2.93 -3.63 31.66
N CYS A 485 3.70 -4.40 32.41
CA CYS A 485 4.83 -5.18 31.89
C CYS A 485 4.48 -6.56 31.33
N ASN A 486 3.20 -6.90 31.21
CA ASN A 486 2.73 -8.26 30.91
C ASN A 486 2.69 -8.60 29.41
N SER A 487 3.20 -7.73 28.54
CA SER A 487 3.24 -7.93 27.10
C SER A 487 4.68 -8.11 26.61
N SER A 488 4.87 -8.77 25.46
CA SER A 488 6.19 -8.83 24.80
C SER A 488 6.65 -7.47 24.27
N ALA A 489 5.71 -6.64 23.80
CA ALA A 489 6.01 -5.30 23.28
C ALA A 489 6.53 -4.37 24.39
N GLY A 490 5.91 -4.37 25.58
CA GLY A 490 6.35 -3.57 26.73
C GLY A 490 7.71 -4.00 27.32
N LYS A 491 8.29 -5.10 26.82
CA LYS A 491 9.62 -5.59 27.21
C LYS A 491 10.72 -5.14 26.25
N LEU A 492 10.40 -4.40 25.19
CA LEU A 492 11.37 -4.00 24.16
C LEU A 492 12.31 -2.86 24.58
N GLY A 493 11.98 -2.10 25.62
CA GLY A 493 12.91 -1.10 26.18
C GLY A 493 12.39 0.34 26.18
N THR A 494 11.26 0.64 26.83
CA THR A 494 10.69 1.99 26.90
C THR A 494 11.69 3.03 27.45
N VAL A 495 11.74 4.21 26.85
CA VAL A 495 12.60 5.32 27.29
C VAL A 495 11.73 6.52 27.70
N ILE A 496 12.01 7.09 28.87
CA ILE A 496 11.41 8.32 29.38
C ILE A 496 12.55 9.28 29.66
N GLU A 497 12.76 10.27 28.80
CA GLU A 497 13.95 11.11 28.83
C GLU A 497 13.68 12.62 28.69
N ASN A 498 14.39 13.47 29.43
CA ASN A 498 14.33 14.93 29.30
C ASN A 498 12.93 15.54 29.50
N ASN A 499 12.10 14.92 30.34
CA ASN A 499 10.77 15.42 30.68
C ASN A 499 10.78 16.15 32.04
N ALA A 500 9.76 16.97 32.28
CA ALA A 500 9.55 17.62 33.57
C ALA A 500 8.20 17.22 34.19
N PHE A 501 8.21 16.90 35.48
CA PHE A 501 7.01 16.51 36.24
C PHE A 501 6.91 17.36 37.51
N THR A 502 5.75 17.95 37.73
CA THR A 502 5.46 18.76 38.93
C THR A 502 4.23 18.24 39.63
N MET A 503 4.40 17.86 40.89
CA MET A 503 3.33 17.38 41.77
C MET A 503 2.88 18.48 42.73
N GLU A 504 1.59 18.45 43.07
CA GLU A 504 0.92 19.35 44.02
C GLU A 504 0.01 18.57 44.97
N GLY A 505 -0.46 19.21 46.03
CA GLY A 505 -1.42 18.61 46.98
C GLY A 505 -0.78 18.14 48.29
N SER A 506 -1.47 17.24 49.00
CA SER A 506 -1.12 16.84 50.37
C SER A 506 -0.42 15.48 50.50
N HIS A 507 0.02 14.87 49.40
CA HIS A 507 0.73 13.59 49.38
C HIS A 507 -0.10 12.42 49.92
N SER A 508 -1.43 12.47 49.76
CA SER A 508 -2.37 11.59 50.48
C SER A 508 -2.76 10.31 49.73
N LYS A 509 -2.49 10.23 48.42
CA LYS A 509 -2.84 9.08 47.57
C LYS A 509 -1.62 8.43 46.94
N GLU A 510 -1.76 7.13 46.67
CA GLU A 510 -0.84 6.38 45.81
C GLU A 510 -0.94 6.91 44.37
N THR A 511 0.07 7.70 43.99
CA THR A 511 0.24 8.25 42.64
C THR A 511 1.73 8.43 42.33
N SER A 512 2.13 8.46 41.07
CA SER A 512 3.51 8.76 40.70
C SER A 512 3.65 9.45 39.36
N ALA A 513 4.84 10.03 39.12
CA ALA A 513 5.19 10.49 37.77
C ALA A 513 5.37 9.29 36.83
N VAL A 514 6.18 8.32 37.26
CA VAL A 514 6.40 7.07 36.51
C VAL A 514 6.09 5.89 37.43
N LYS A 515 5.19 5.02 37.00
CA LYS A 515 4.89 3.75 37.66
C LYS A 515 5.25 2.59 36.75
N ILE A 516 6.05 1.66 37.25
CA ILE A 516 6.52 0.49 36.48
C ILE A 516 6.01 -0.78 37.17
N GLY A 517 5.01 -1.41 36.56
CA GLY A 517 4.37 -2.63 37.06
C GLY A 517 3.10 -2.38 37.89
N ASP A 518 2.46 -3.45 38.36
CA ASP A 518 1.30 -3.34 39.23
C ASP A 518 1.69 -3.19 40.70
N SER A 519 0.83 -2.52 41.45
CA SER A 519 0.91 -2.45 42.91
C SER A 519 -0.24 -3.21 43.57
N ASN A 520 -0.03 -3.61 44.83
CA ASN A 520 -1.09 -4.03 45.73
C ASN A 520 -0.83 -3.44 47.12
N GLY A 521 -1.83 -2.79 47.72
CA GLY A 521 -1.69 -2.20 49.05
C GLY A 521 -0.60 -1.13 49.18
N GLY A 522 -0.23 -0.45 48.09
CA GLY A 522 0.88 0.52 48.09
C GLY A 522 2.25 -0.09 47.78
N GLN A 523 2.37 -1.39 47.49
CA GLN A 523 3.66 -2.03 47.20
C GLN A 523 3.70 -2.56 45.77
N ILE A 524 4.80 -2.33 45.05
CA ILE A 524 5.04 -2.99 43.76
C ILE A 524 5.24 -4.49 44.01
N LYS A 525 4.51 -5.35 43.29
CA LYS A 525 4.63 -6.81 43.50
C LYS A 525 5.97 -7.30 42.91
N ALA A 526 6.71 -8.12 43.67
CA ALA A 526 8.05 -8.59 43.31
C ALA A 526 8.09 -9.62 42.15
N ASP A 527 7.09 -10.50 42.03
CA ASP A 527 7.10 -11.62 41.07
C ASP A 527 6.37 -11.31 39.75
N GLN A 528 6.48 -10.07 39.26
CA GLN A 528 5.80 -9.66 38.03
C GLN A 528 6.70 -9.80 36.81
N ASP A 529 6.06 -9.91 35.64
CA ASP A 529 6.76 -9.63 34.39
C ASP A 529 7.47 -8.28 34.50
N GLN A 530 8.75 -8.24 34.13
CA GLN A 530 9.54 -7.03 34.20
C GLN A 530 9.45 -6.27 32.89
N CYS A 531 9.25 -4.96 32.98
CA CYS A 531 9.51 -4.05 31.86
C CYS A 531 11.02 -3.85 31.74
N ASN A 532 11.46 -3.52 30.53
CA ASN A 532 12.78 -2.90 30.33
C ASN A 532 12.50 -1.40 30.15
N THR A 533 12.79 -0.60 31.18
CA THR A 533 12.49 0.85 31.17
C THR A 533 13.71 1.66 31.54
N SER A 534 13.98 2.72 30.80
CA SER A 534 15.00 3.70 31.14
C SER A 534 14.36 5.05 31.47
N VAL A 535 14.60 5.57 32.68
CA VAL A 535 14.17 6.90 33.12
C VAL A 535 15.41 7.78 33.29
N ILE A 536 15.62 8.72 32.35
CA ILE A 536 16.90 9.39 32.16
C ILE A 536 16.72 10.92 32.06
N SER A 537 17.58 11.71 32.72
CA SER A 537 17.63 13.17 32.56
C SER A 537 16.30 13.91 32.76
N ASN A 538 15.37 13.36 33.54
CA ASN A 538 14.10 14.01 33.84
C ASN A 538 14.23 14.92 35.06
N THR A 539 13.34 15.90 35.17
CA THR A 539 13.19 16.75 36.36
C THR A 539 11.89 16.42 37.07
N PHE A 540 11.97 16.06 38.34
CA PHE A 540 10.83 15.80 39.21
C PHE A 540 10.80 16.85 40.32
N THR A 541 9.67 17.49 40.52
CA THR A 541 9.52 18.56 41.52
C THR A 541 8.37 18.25 42.47
N ASN A 542 8.61 18.42 43.78
CA ASN A 542 7.62 18.27 44.86
C ASN A 542 7.03 16.86 44.99
N PHE A 543 7.81 15.80 44.82
CA PHE A 543 7.38 14.43 45.14
C PHE A 543 7.82 14.04 46.56
N ALA A 544 6.98 13.29 47.29
CA ALA A 544 7.34 12.84 48.64
C ALA A 544 8.49 11.82 48.65
N HIS A 545 8.58 11.00 47.60
CA HIS A 545 9.65 10.01 47.41
C HIS A 545 10.31 10.17 46.03
N GLU A 546 11.63 10.05 45.97
CA GLU A 546 12.37 10.06 44.69
C GLU A 546 12.13 8.76 43.92
N ILE A 547 12.58 7.63 44.49
CA ILE A 547 12.42 6.29 43.92
C ILE A 547 12.03 5.35 45.06
N THR A 548 10.90 4.66 44.94
CA THR A 548 10.44 3.69 45.95
C THR A 548 9.65 2.56 45.33
N SER A 549 9.64 1.39 45.97
CA SER A 549 8.74 0.26 45.67
C SER A 549 7.59 0.16 46.69
N ASP A 550 7.54 1.05 47.68
CA ASP A 550 6.58 1.04 48.78
C ASP A 550 6.05 2.45 49.10
N LEU A 551 4.73 2.60 48.95
CA LEU A 551 3.88 3.76 49.26
C LEU A 551 2.75 3.38 50.23
N SER A 552 2.93 2.30 51.00
CA SER A 552 1.95 1.80 51.96
C SER A 552 1.84 2.68 53.22
N ASP A 553 2.91 3.40 53.58
CA ASP A 553 2.93 4.30 54.74
C ASP A 553 2.33 5.66 54.42
N SER A 554 1.11 5.90 54.92
CA SER A 554 0.42 7.19 54.76
C SER A 554 1.07 8.37 55.48
N SER A 555 1.98 8.13 56.44
CA SER A 555 2.61 9.20 57.23
C SER A 555 3.83 9.82 56.56
N ALA A 556 4.42 9.13 55.57
CA ALA A 556 5.60 9.58 54.83
C ALA A 556 5.25 10.27 53.49
N GLY A 557 3.96 10.47 53.20
CA GLY A 557 3.49 10.81 51.85
C GLY A 557 3.40 9.56 50.97
N ARG A 558 2.43 9.53 50.07
CA ARG A 558 2.08 8.35 49.27
C ARG A 558 2.30 8.53 47.78
N ASP A 559 3.02 9.57 47.36
CA ASP A 559 3.40 9.81 45.98
C ASP A 559 4.90 9.65 45.75
N ALA A 560 5.29 9.29 44.53
CA ALA A 560 6.69 9.15 44.15
C ALA A 560 6.99 9.73 42.77
N ALA A 561 8.22 10.20 42.56
CA ALA A 561 8.69 10.49 41.21
C ALA A 561 8.77 9.18 40.41
N ILE A 562 9.42 8.14 40.93
CA ILE A 562 9.48 6.81 40.33
C ILE A 562 8.96 5.76 41.32
N PHE A 563 7.84 5.11 40.98
CA PHE A 563 7.26 4.01 41.75
C PHE A 563 7.51 2.67 41.03
N ALA A 564 8.56 1.97 41.44
CA ALA A 564 9.07 0.78 40.76
C ALA A 564 9.90 -0.11 41.71
N LEU A 565 10.16 -1.35 41.30
CA LEU A 565 11.23 -2.15 41.91
C LEU A 565 12.59 -1.47 41.69
N SER A 566 13.54 -1.72 42.59
CA SER A 566 14.89 -1.17 42.47
C SER A 566 15.64 -1.74 41.25
N GLU A 567 16.74 -1.10 40.86
CA GLU A 567 17.61 -1.58 39.76
C GLU A 567 18.27 -2.94 40.09
N ASP A 568 18.46 -3.26 41.38
CA ASP A 568 18.99 -4.58 41.79
C ASP A 568 17.93 -5.70 41.68
N GLU A 569 16.65 -5.33 41.60
CA GLU A 569 15.51 -6.24 41.57
C GLU A 569 14.83 -6.30 40.19
N SER A 570 15.27 -5.48 39.23
CA SER A 570 14.64 -5.36 37.92
C SER A 570 15.60 -4.97 36.80
N ASN A 571 15.17 -5.09 35.54
CA ASN A 571 15.91 -4.60 34.37
C ASN A 571 15.72 -3.09 34.10
N ASN A 572 15.16 -2.35 35.05
CA ASN A 572 14.97 -0.91 34.88
C ASN A 572 16.28 -0.15 35.11
N VAL A 573 16.41 0.99 34.45
CA VAL A 573 17.56 1.90 34.58
C VAL A 573 17.05 3.28 35.00
N PHE A 574 17.54 3.77 36.14
CA PHE A 574 17.22 5.08 36.70
C PHE A 574 18.49 5.92 36.75
N SER A 575 18.60 6.85 35.81
CA SER A 575 19.84 7.62 35.65
C SER A 575 20.11 8.54 36.85
N PRO A 576 21.38 8.65 37.31
CA PRO A 576 21.76 9.58 38.37
C PRO A 576 21.69 11.05 37.94
N VAL A 577 21.47 11.34 36.64
CA VAL A 577 21.26 12.72 36.15
C VAL A 577 19.80 13.16 36.19
N ASN A 578 18.87 12.31 36.67
CA ASN A 578 17.54 12.78 37.03
C ASN A 578 17.65 13.79 38.19
N ALA A 579 16.95 14.91 38.08
CA ALA A 579 16.90 15.94 39.11
C ALA A 579 15.64 15.79 39.96
N PHE A 580 15.80 15.72 41.28
CA PHE A 580 14.70 15.67 42.25
C PHE A 580 14.76 16.95 43.08
N ASN A 581 13.73 17.80 42.94
CA ASN A 581 13.69 19.16 43.50
C ASN A 581 12.56 19.37 44.52
#